data_AF-A0A270ALG4-F1
#
_entry.id   AF-A0A270ALG4-F1
#
_cell.length_a   1.000
_cell.length_b   1.000
_cell.length_c   1.000
_cell.angle_alpha   90.00
_cell.angle_beta   90.00
_cell.angle_gamma   90.00
#
_symmetry.space_group_name_H-M   'P 1'
#
loop_
_entity.id
_entity.type
_entity.pdbx_description
1 polymer ?
#
loop_
_entity_poly.entity_id
_entity_poly.type
_entity_poly.pdbx_seq_one_letter_code
_entity_poly.pdbx_strand_id
1 'polypeptide(L)'
;MDYKYLAKNHISEQQTIIVRDYFETPLETHGNHLDHITHICQYYNISAPLLSEMVSHFKIYDTQTHCRECNIMRQIYEPTYNYQNQKFNWICDDCHQFIQQRSNRSFSLAQYYNEDDDCPF
;
A
#
# COMPACT_ATOMS: atom_id res chain seq x y z
N MET A 1 15.67 -5.53 -0.73
CA MET A 1 14.28 -5.12 -1.05
C MET A 1 14.40 -3.96 -2.01
N ASP A 2 13.62 -3.92 -3.10
CA ASP A 2 13.73 -2.84 -4.09
C ASP A 2 12.54 -1.89 -3.93
N TYR A 3 12.74 -0.85 -3.12
CA TYR A 3 11.75 0.20 -2.90
C TYR A 3 12.06 1.45 -3.73
N LYS A 4 11.00 2.06 -4.27
CA LYS A 4 11.07 3.36 -4.90
C LYS A 4 10.49 4.42 -3.97
N TYR A 5 11.33 5.38 -3.60
CA TYR A 5 10.96 6.51 -2.74
C TYR A 5 10.67 7.74 -3.60
N LEU A 6 9.46 8.26 -3.52
CA LEU A 6 9.03 9.47 -4.21
C LEU A 6 8.69 10.53 -3.16
N ALA A 7 9.53 11.56 -3.05
CA ALA A 7 9.26 12.70 -2.17
C ALA A 7 8.11 13.55 -2.73
N LYS A 8 7.18 13.97 -1.86
CA LYS A 8 6.07 14.87 -2.23
C LYS A 8 6.50 16.33 -2.39
N ASN A 9 7.54 16.75 -1.66
CA ASN A 9 8.05 18.11 -1.58
C ASN A 9 9.59 18.12 -1.64
N HIS A 10 10.20 19.30 -1.49
CA HIS A 10 11.66 19.43 -1.32
C HIS A 10 12.05 18.89 0.07
N ILE A 11 12.60 17.68 0.10
CA ILE A 11 12.98 16.96 1.33
C ILE A 11 14.49 16.99 1.49
N SER A 12 14.96 17.09 2.73
CA SER A 12 16.40 17.04 3.02
C SER A 12 16.96 15.64 2.78
N GLU A 13 18.25 15.58 2.46
CA GLU A 13 18.96 14.30 2.28
C GLU A 13 18.89 13.46 3.57
N GLN A 14 19.04 14.10 4.73
CA GLN A 14 18.94 13.43 6.03
C GLN A 14 17.57 12.79 6.26
N GLN A 15 16.47 13.47 5.92
CA GLN A 15 15.13 12.89 6.01
C GLN A 15 14.97 11.69 5.08
N THR A 16 15.57 11.75 3.89
CA THR A 16 15.56 10.62 2.94
C THR A 16 16.29 9.41 3.50
N ILE A 17 17.45 9.61 4.15
CA ILE A 17 18.23 8.54 4.77
C ILE A 17 17.43 7.88 5.91
N ILE A 18 16.87 8.68 6.82
CA ILE A 18 16.08 8.18 7.97
C ILE A 18 14.90 7.34 7.48
N VAL A 19 14.15 7.82 6.48
CA VAL A 19 12.99 7.11 5.94
C VAL A 19 13.43 5.83 5.23
N ARG A 20 14.54 5.84 4.48
CA ARG A 20 15.06 4.60 3.88
C ARG A 20 15.38 3.56 4.93
N ASP A 21 16.13 3.92 5.95
CA ASP A 21 16.50 3.01 7.03
C ASP A 21 15.28 2.46 7.75
N TYR A 22 14.24 3.28 7.98
CA TYR A 22 13.00 2.80 8.57
C TYR A 22 12.32 1.69 7.75
N PHE A 23 12.39 1.73 6.42
CA PHE A 23 11.77 0.71 5.56
C PHE A 23 12.70 -0.45 5.18
N GLU A 24 14.02 -0.23 5.16
CA GLU A 24 15.01 -1.21 4.69
C GLU A 24 15.72 -1.95 5.82
N THR A 25 15.71 -1.42 7.05
CA THR A 25 16.34 -2.09 8.20
C THR A 25 15.58 -3.39 8.52
N PRO A 26 16.23 -4.57 8.45
CA PRO A 26 15.57 -5.85 8.68
C PRO A 26 15.09 -5.95 10.13
N LEU A 27 13.85 -6.39 10.30
CA LEU A 27 13.19 -6.54 11.60
C LEU A 27 13.51 -7.83 12.32
N GLU A 28 14.16 -8.78 11.64
CA GLU A 28 14.57 -10.07 12.20
C GLU A 28 15.53 -9.90 13.40
N THR A 29 16.16 -8.73 13.58
CA THR A 29 17.01 -8.39 14.72
C THR A 29 16.29 -7.68 15.88
N HIS A 30 15.04 -7.20 15.70
CA HIS A 30 14.39 -6.26 16.64
C HIS A 30 12.99 -6.66 17.16
N GLY A 31 12.45 -7.83 16.82
CA GLY A 31 11.20 -8.30 17.43
C GLY A 31 9.93 -7.65 16.85
N ASN A 32 9.31 -6.68 17.53
CA ASN A 32 8.01 -6.08 17.19
C ASN A 32 8.14 -4.72 16.46
N HIS A 33 7.08 -4.26 15.78
CA HIS A 33 7.02 -2.97 15.06
C HIS A 33 7.31 -1.76 15.98
N LEU A 34 6.92 -1.83 17.26
CA LEU A 34 7.22 -0.79 18.24
C LEU A 34 8.72 -0.69 18.53
N ASP A 35 9.37 -1.84 18.73
CA ASP A 35 10.81 -1.90 19.01
C ASP A 35 11.63 -1.35 17.83
N HIS A 36 11.15 -1.57 16.61
CA HIS A 36 11.73 -0.99 15.39
C HIS A 36 11.64 0.53 15.34
N ILE A 37 10.44 1.08 15.59
CA ILE A 37 10.26 2.54 15.66
C ILE A 37 11.19 3.10 16.73
N THR A 38 11.24 2.47 17.90
CA THR A 38 12.11 2.88 19.01
C THR A 38 13.57 2.84 18.63
N HIS A 39 14.02 1.78 17.94
CA HIS A 39 15.40 1.64 17.47
C HIS A 39 15.79 2.78 16.52
N ILE A 40 14.98 3.03 15.48
CA ILE A 40 15.22 4.10 14.51
C ILE A 40 15.22 5.47 15.21
N CYS A 41 14.27 5.70 16.12
CA CYS A 41 14.19 6.95 16.88
C CYS A 41 15.43 7.18 17.76
N GLN A 42 15.92 6.14 18.44
CA GLN A 42 17.12 6.22 19.26
C GLN A 42 18.38 6.43 18.43
N TYR A 43 18.52 5.70 17.32
CA TYR A 43 19.70 5.78 16.45
C TYR A 43 19.88 7.18 15.86
N TYR A 44 18.78 7.81 15.42
CA TYR A 44 18.79 9.16 14.85
C TYR A 44 18.53 10.27 15.87
N ASN A 45 18.36 9.94 17.14
CA ASN A 45 17.99 10.86 18.23
C ASN A 45 16.78 11.75 17.87
N ILE A 46 15.73 11.12 17.34
CA ILE A 46 14.48 11.76 16.91
C ILE A 46 13.29 11.21 17.69
N SER A 47 12.14 11.89 17.61
CA SER A 47 10.89 11.43 18.20
C SER A 47 10.05 10.63 17.21
N ALA A 48 9.21 9.71 17.71
CA ALA A 48 8.28 8.97 16.86
C ALA A 48 7.30 9.85 16.06
N PRO A 49 6.76 10.96 16.61
CA PRO A 49 5.96 11.91 15.82
C PRO A 49 6.74 12.50 14.64
N LEU A 50 8.01 12.86 14.86
CA LEU A 50 8.86 13.41 13.80
C LEU A 50 9.16 12.36 12.72
N LEU A 51 9.42 11.10 13.11
CA LEU A 51 9.58 10.00 12.16
C LEU A 51 8.31 9.82 11.31
N SER A 52 7.13 9.82 11.95
CA SER A 52 5.85 9.70 11.26
C SER A 52 5.63 10.85 10.25
N GLU A 53 5.94 12.08 10.65
CA GLU A 53 5.90 13.25 9.77
C GLU A 53 6.83 13.07 8.55
N MET A 54 8.08 12.67 8.78
CA MET A 54 9.04 12.41 7.71
C MET A 54 8.53 11.35 6.74
N VAL A 55 8.04 10.21 7.24
CA VAL A 55 7.48 9.12 6.40
C VAL A 55 6.28 9.63 5.58
N SER A 56 5.43 10.48 6.17
CA SER A 56 4.26 11.04 5.48
C SER A 56 4.60 11.89 4.25
N HIS A 57 5.82 12.43 4.18
CA HIS A 57 6.31 13.20 3.04
C HIS A 57 6.75 12.35 1.86
N PHE A 58 6.83 11.03 2.01
CA PHE A 58 7.17 10.11 0.94
C PHE A 58 5.95 9.33 0.47
N LYS A 59 5.98 8.96 -0.80
CA LYS A 59 5.24 7.82 -1.33
C LYS A 59 6.25 6.73 -1.63
N ILE A 60 6.05 5.56 -1.05
CA ILE A 60 7.00 4.46 -1.12
C ILE A 60 6.33 3.35 -1.89
N TYR A 61 7.01 2.80 -2.88
CA TYR A 61 6.45 1.82 -3.78
C TYR A 61 7.30 0.55 -3.78
N ASP A 62 6.63 -0.59 -3.75
CA ASP A 62 7.21 -1.89 -4.07
C ASP A 62 7.45 -1.95 -5.58
N THR A 63 8.70 -2.03 -6.02
CA THR A 63 9.01 -2.12 -7.45
C THR A 63 8.78 -3.52 -8.02
N GLN A 64 8.55 -4.54 -7.17
CA GLN A 64 8.37 -5.91 -7.59
C GLN A 64 6.89 -6.30 -7.71
N THR A 65 5.99 -5.54 -7.07
CA THR A 65 4.55 -5.82 -7.06
C THR A 65 3.79 -4.76 -7.82
N HIS A 66 3.19 -5.17 -8.93
CA HIS A 66 2.39 -4.33 -9.81
C HIS A 66 0.95 -4.82 -9.84
N CYS A 67 0.01 -3.88 -10.04
CA CYS A 67 -1.39 -4.21 -10.21
C CYS A 67 -1.56 -5.01 -11.50
N ARG A 68 -2.23 -6.15 -11.42
CA ARG A 68 -2.50 -7.00 -12.59
C ARG A 68 -3.27 -6.28 -13.71
N GLU A 69 -4.18 -5.37 -13.33
CA GLU A 69 -5.10 -4.74 -14.28
C GLU A 69 -4.58 -3.43 -14.89
N CYS A 70 -3.90 -2.60 -14.09
CA CYS A 70 -3.43 -1.27 -14.53
C CYS A 70 -1.91 -1.09 -14.45
N ASN A 71 -1.17 -2.12 -14.05
CA ASN A 71 0.29 -2.16 -13.99
C ASN A 71 0.95 -1.07 -13.13
N ILE A 72 0.21 -0.42 -12.22
CA ILE A 72 0.80 0.53 -11.26
C ILE A 72 1.54 -0.22 -10.14
N MET A 73 2.61 0.37 -9.62
CA MET A 73 3.35 -0.19 -8.48
C MET A 73 2.51 -0.12 -7.19
N ARG A 74 2.63 -1.14 -6.34
CA ARG A 74 1.98 -1.16 -5.03
C ARG A 74 2.61 -0.13 -4.10
N GLN A 75 1.80 0.79 -3.60
CA GLN A 75 2.23 1.71 -2.55
C GLN A 75 2.32 0.97 -1.20
N ILE A 76 3.40 1.21 -0.48
CA ILE A 76 3.68 0.69 0.85
C ILE A 76 3.47 1.81 1.86
N TYR A 77 2.75 1.50 2.93
CA TYR A 77 2.49 2.42 4.03
C TYR A 77 3.25 2.05 5.31
N GLU A 78 3.68 0.79 5.43
CA GLU A 78 4.32 0.22 6.61
C GLU A 78 5.47 -0.68 6.16
N PRO A 79 6.57 -0.81 6.94
CA PRO A 79 7.60 -1.80 6.64
C PRO A 79 6.93 -3.17 6.49
N THR A 80 7.27 -3.94 5.46
CA THR A 80 6.58 -5.22 5.23
C THR A 80 7.41 -6.38 5.74
N TYR A 81 6.85 -7.15 6.69
CA TYR A 81 7.58 -8.07 7.57
C TYR A 81 7.74 -9.51 7.05
N ASN A 82 6.90 -9.93 6.11
CA ASN A 82 6.89 -11.30 5.59
C ASN A 82 6.56 -11.29 4.09
N TYR A 83 7.55 -11.55 3.26
CA TYR A 83 7.36 -11.70 1.81
C TYR A 83 7.40 -13.17 1.39
N GLN A 84 6.54 -13.99 2.00
CA GLN A 84 6.31 -15.36 1.52
C GLN A 84 5.12 -15.37 0.54
N ASN A 85 5.44 -15.46 -0.75
CA ASN A 85 4.65 -16.13 -1.80
C ASN A 85 3.30 -15.56 -2.30
N GLN A 86 2.90 -14.32 -2.03
CA GLN A 86 1.65 -13.77 -2.59
C GLN A 86 1.80 -12.88 -3.85
N LYS A 87 2.87 -13.03 -4.63
CA LYS A 87 3.23 -12.08 -5.70
C LYS A 87 2.37 -12.10 -6.98
N PHE A 88 1.47 -13.06 -7.17
CA PHE A 88 0.94 -13.31 -8.52
C PHE A 88 -0.39 -12.66 -8.89
N ASN A 89 -1.11 -11.98 -8.00
CA ASN A 89 -2.43 -11.41 -8.32
C ASN A 89 -2.81 -10.16 -7.51
N TRP A 90 -1.87 -9.27 -7.19
CA TRP A 90 -2.24 -8.02 -6.54
C TRP A 90 -3.04 -7.12 -7.50
N ILE A 91 -4.16 -6.58 -7.02
CA ILE A 91 -4.99 -5.61 -7.72
C ILE A 91 -5.05 -4.36 -6.83
N CYS A 92 -4.87 -3.18 -7.41
CA CYS A 92 -4.96 -1.94 -6.65
C CYS A 92 -6.41 -1.61 -6.24
N ASP A 93 -6.57 -0.79 -5.21
CA ASP A 93 -7.87 -0.42 -4.67
C ASP A 93 -8.78 0.20 -5.73
N ASP A 94 -8.25 1.05 -6.63
CA ASP A 94 -9.01 1.66 -7.72
C ASP A 94 -9.58 0.60 -8.68
N CYS A 95 -8.77 -0.38 -9.08
CA CYS A 95 -9.21 -1.47 -9.94
C CYS A 95 -10.20 -2.39 -9.20
N HIS A 96 -9.98 -2.65 -7.91
CA HIS A 96 -10.91 -3.41 -7.07
C HIS A 96 -12.29 -2.73 -7.00
N GLN A 97 -12.32 -1.42 -6.74
CA GLN A 97 -13.56 -0.65 -6.70
C GLN A 97 -14.26 -0.63 -8.06
N PHE A 98 -13.52 -0.45 -9.15
CA PHE A 98 -14.09 -0.44 -10.50
C PHE A 98 -14.74 -1.79 -10.85
N ILE A 99 -14.07 -2.91 -10.55
CA ILE A 99 -14.59 -4.25 -10.79
C ILE A 99 -15.84 -4.50 -9.94
N GLN A 100 -15.80 -4.17 -8.64
CA GLN A 100 -16.95 -4.35 -7.74
C GLN A 100 -18.16 -3.51 -8.17
N GLN A 101 -17.96 -2.25 -8.59
CA GLN A 101 -19.04 -1.40 -9.09
C GLN A 101 -19.69 -1.99 -10.35
N ARG A 102 -18.90 -2.59 -11.25
CA ARG A 102 -19.41 -3.25 -12.45
C ARG A 102 -20.22 -4.50 -12.10
N SER A 103 -19.74 -5.33 -11.18
CA SER A 103 -20.47 -6.51 -10.71
C SER A 103 -21.79 -6.13 -10.04
N ASN A 104 -21.80 -5.08 -9.21
CA ASN A 104 -23.02 -4.60 -8.55
C ASN A 104 -24.03 -4.04 -9.56
N ARG A 105 -23.58 -3.28 -10.57
CA ARG A 105 -24.47 -2.80 -11.65
C ARG A 105 -25.02 -3.95 -12.51
N SER A 106 -24.22 -4.99 -12.73
CA SER A 106 -24.66 -6.19 -13.47
C SER A 106 -25.73 -6.96 -12.68
N PHE A 107 -25.59 -7.02 -11.34
CA PHE A 107 -26.57 -7.62 -10.45
C PHE A 107 -27.87 -6.81 -10.38
N SER A 108 -27.80 -5.48 -10.35
CA SER A 108 -28.98 -4.59 -10.37
C SER A 108 -29.74 -4.63 -11.70
N LEU A 109 -29.06 -4.80 -12.84
CA LEU A 109 -29.72 -4.92 -14.14
C LEU A 109 -30.44 -6.27 -14.29
N ALA A 110 -29.88 -7.35 -13.74
CA ALA A 110 -30.52 -8.66 -13.75
C ALA A 110 -31.80 -8.70 -12.91
N GLN A 111 -31.95 -7.85 -11.90
CA GLN A 111 -33.19 -7.73 -11.13
C GLN A 111 -34.29 -6.97 -11.88
N TYR A 112 -33.93 -6.04 -12.79
CA TYR A 112 -34.90 -5.28 -13.58
C TYR A 112 -35.52 -6.07 -14.75
N TYR A 113 -34.90 -7.16 -15.19
CA TYR A 113 -35.44 -8.02 -16.26
C TYR A 113 -36.25 -9.22 -15.75
N ASN A 114 -36.54 -9.30 -14.44
CA ASN A 114 -37.33 -10.40 -13.86
C ASN A 114 -38.75 -9.98 -13.42
N GLU A 115 -39.22 -8.77 -13.74
CA GLU A 115 -40.56 -8.29 -13.32
C GLU A 115 -41.57 -8.06 -14.46
N ASP A 116 -41.25 -8.37 -15.74
CA ASP A 116 -42.15 -8.08 -16.88
C ASP A 116 -42.47 -9.30 -17.78
N ASP A 117 -42.63 -10.51 -17.21
CA ASP A 117 -43.22 -11.67 -17.92
C ASP A 117 -44.65 -11.97 -17.41
N ASP A 118 -45.48 -10.93 -17.29
CA ASP A 118 -46.94 -11.05 -17.21
C ASP A 118 -47.51 -10.95 -18.64
N CYS A 119 -47.34 -12.02 -19.42
CA CYS A 119 -47.88 -12.15 -20.78
C CYS A 119 -49.24 -12.86 -20.72
N PRO A 120 -50.37 -12.19 -21.06
CA PRO A 120 -51.68 -12.81 -21.00
C PRO A 120 -51.97 -13.63 -22.26
N PHE A 121 -52.41 -14.89 -22.09
CA PHE A 121 -53.13 -15.67 -23.10
C PHE A 121 -54.59 -15.82 -22.68
#